data_AF-A0A357G0T6-F1
#
_entry.id   AF-A0A357G0T6-F1
#
_cell.length_a   1.000
_cell.length_b   1.000
_cell.length_c   1.000
_cell.angle_alpha   90.00
_cell.angle_beta   90.00
_cell.angle_gamma   90.00
#
_symmetry.space_group_name_H-M   'P 1'
#
loop_
_entity.id
_entity.type
_entity.pdbx_description
1 polymer ?
#
loop_
_entity_poly.entity_id
_entity_poly.type
_entity_poly.pdbx_seq_one_letter_code
_entity_poly.pdbx_strand_id
1 'polypeptide(L)'
;AWEGLSMASGEERRGKTDISGSDMAAMGRILTEVPAGFAINSKLQRVLDAKKKMFESGEGFDWATAEGLAFGTLLKDGYAVRLSGQDVGRGTFSHRHAIWYDQENENKHIPLEHIAPNQPK
;
A
#
# COMPACT_ATOMS: atom_id res chain seq x y z
N ALA A 1 -21.13 -17.52 7.70
CA ALA A 1 -20.64 -17.03 6.40
C ALA A 1 -20.47 -15.52 6.50
N TRP A 2 -19.52 -14.93 5.76
CA TRP A 2 -19.38 -13.48 5.70
C TRP A 2 -20.64 -12.90 5.03
N GLU A 3 -21.39 -12.06 5.73
CA GLU A 3 -22.65 -11.49 5.26
C GLU A 3 -22.40 -10.61 4.03
N GLY A 4 -23.18 -10.82 2.96
CA GLY A 4 -23.05 -10.05 1.71
C GLY A 4 -21.98 -10.52 0.73
N LEU A 5 -21.21 -11.58 1.03
CA LEU A 5 -20.23 -12.16 0.09
C LEU A 5 -20.74 -13.49 -0.49
N SER A 6 -20.77 -13.58 -1.83
CA SER A 6 -21.08 -14.79 -2.59
C SER A 6 -19.91 -15.21 -3.48
N MET A 7 -19.87 -16.49 -3.89
CA MET A 7 -18.90 -16.91 -4.91
C MET A 7 -19.21 -16.20 -6.23
N ALA A 8 -18.23 -15.48 -6.76
CA ALA A 8 -18.33 -14.86 -8.08
C ALA A 8 -18.51 -15.92 -9.17
N SER A 9 -19.39 -15.66 -10.12
CA SER A 9 -19.68 -16.57 -11.25
C SER A 9 -19.61 -15.82 -12.58
N GLY A 10 -19.36 -16.55 -13.68
CA GLY A 10 -19.26 -15.94 -15.01
C GLY A 10 -18.15 -14.89 -15.13
N GLU A 11 -18.45 -13.75 -15.74
CA GLU A 11 -17.49 -12.68 -16.01
C GLU A 11 -16.99 -11.95 -14.75
N GLU A 12 -17.80 -11.90 -13.68
CA GLU A 12 -17.38 -11.33 -12.39
C GLU A 12 -16.16 -12.06 -11.80
N ARG A 13 -15.97 -13.33 -12.16
CA ARG A 13 -14.81 -14.12 -11.71
C ARG A 13 -13.49 -13.60 -12.28
N ARG A 14 -13.50 -12.97 -13.46
CA ARG A 14 -12.30 -12.37 -14.06
C ARG A 14 -12.04 -10.98 -13.48
N GLY A 15 -13.11 -10.24 -13.18
CA GLY A 15 -13.05 -8.89 -12.62
C GLY A 15 -12.46 -7.86 -13.60
N LYS A 16 -12.65 -6.57 -13.28
CA LYS A 16 -11.87 -5.47 -13.87
C LYS A 16 -10.82 -5.07 -12.84
N THR A 17 -9.57 -5.32 -13.16
CA THR A 17 -8.44 -5.14 -12.23
C THR A 17 -7.40 -4.15 -12.76
N ASP A 18 -7.67 -3.56 -13.92
CA ASP A 18 -6.88 -2.46 -14.46
C ASP A 18 -7.09 -1.20 -13.62
N ILE A 19 -6.05 -0.38 -13.57
CA ILE A 19 -6.07 0.91 -12.89
C ILE A 19 -5.64 2.00 -13.86
N SER A 20 -6.14 3.22 -13.65
CA SER A 20 -5.74 4.36 -14.48
C SER A 20 -4.29 4.76 -14.20
N GLY A 21 -3.62 5.38 -15.18
CA GLY A 21 -2.28 5.94 -14.98
C GLY A 21 -2.25 7.02 -13.87
N SER A 22 -3.35 7.76 -13.69
CA SER A 22 -3.50 8.70 -12.57
C SER A 22 -3.54 8.01 -11.22
N ASP A 23 -4.18 6.85 -11.12
CA ASP A 23 -4.21 6.06 -9.87
C ASP A 23 -2.85 5.47 -9.56
N MET A 24 -2.16 4.96 -10.58
CA MET A 24 -0.78 4.49 -10.46
C MET A 24 0.13 5.59 -9.90
N ALA A 25 0.05 6.81 -10.45
CA ALA A 25 0.85 7.95 -9.99
C ALA A 25 0.46 8.41 -8.56
N ALA A 26 -0.83 8.42 -8.23
CA ALA A 26 -1.30 8.77 -6.90
C ALA A 26 -0.81 7.76 -5.84
N MET A 27 -0.91 6.46 -6.14
CA MET A 27 -0.41 5.40 -5.27
C MET A 27 1.11 5.45 -5.12
N GLY A 28 1.84 5.75 -6.19
CA GLY A 28 3.29 5.94 -6.14
C GLY A 28 3.70 7.02 -5.15
N ARG A 29 3.01 8.16 -5.13
CA ARG A 29 3.24 9.21 -4.13
C ARG A 29 2.94 8.73 -2.71
N ILE A 30 1.75 8.16 -2.49
CA ILE A 30 1.33 7.68 -1.16
C ILE A 30 2.30 6.63 -0.60
N LEU A 31 2.78 5.70 -1.43
CA LEU A 31 3.66 4.61 -1.00
C LEU A 31 5.12 5.03 -0.78
N THR A 32 5.52 6.24 -1.16
CA THR A 32 6.94 6.67 -1.16
C THR A 32 7.21 8.02 -0.49
N GLU A 33 6.20 8.89 -0.37
CA GLU A 33 6.36 10.20 0.25
C GLU A 33 6.29 10.10 1.76
N VAL A 34 7.39 10.47 2.41
CA VAL A 34 7.49 10.55 3.87
C VAL A 34 6.96 11.91 4.33
N PRO A 35 6.06 11.97 5.34
CA PRO A 35 5.57 13.24 5.88
C PRO A 35 6.68 14.16 6.36
N ALA A 36 6.49 15.46 6.21
CA ALA A 36 7.45 16.45 6.70
C ALA A 36 7.66 16.32 8.23
N GLY A 37 8.92 16.29 8.66
CA GLY A 37 9.28 16.15 10.07
C GLY A 37 9.21 14.71 10.61
N PHE A 38 8.95 13.70 9.77
CA PHE A 38 8.96 12.29 10.19
C PHE A 38 10.38 11.72 10.12
N ALA A 39 10.94 11.34 11.26
CA ALA A 39 12.30 10.82 11.35
C ALA A 39 12.34 9.34 10.95
N ILE A 40 12.48 9.05 9.66
CA ILE A 40 12.43 7.68 9.15
C ILE A 40 13.76 6.93 9.31
N ASN A 41 13.69 5.62 9.55
CA ASN A 41 14.88 4.76 9.59
C ASN A 41 15.63 4.76 8.25
N SER A 42 16.95 4.90 8.27
CA SER A 42 17.78 4.98 7.06
C SER A 42 17.69 3.76 6.14
N LYS A 43 17.44 2.55 6.67
CA LYS A 43 17.22 1.35 5.85
C LYS A 43 15.86 1.41 5.15
N LEU A 44 14.83 1.91 5.84
CA LEU A 44 13.51 2.10 5.24
C LEU A 44 13.54 3.20 4.18
N GLN A 45 14.26 4.30 4.40
CA GLN A 45 14.44 5.35 3.39
C GLN A 45 14.96 4.76 2.06
N ARG A 46 15.97 3.89 2.11
CA ARG A 46 16.50 3.22 0.91
C ARG A 46 15.46 2.37 0.18
N VAL A 47 14.56 1.71 0.93
CA VAL A 47 13.44 0.95 0.34
C VAL A 47 12.47 1.90 -0.35
N LEU A 48 12.11 3.03 0.28
CA LEU A 48 11.21 4.02 -0.31
C LEU A 48 11.83 4.68 -1.55
N ASP A 49 13.13 4.98 -1.53
CA ASP A 49 13.85 5.53 -2.69
C ASP A 49 13.86 4.54 -3.86
N ALA A 50 14.02 3.24 -3.57
CA ALA A 50 13.95 2.19 -4.59
C ALA A 50 12.54 2.09 -5.18
N LYS A 51 11.49 2.12 -4.34
CA LYS A 51 10.09 2.16 -4.80
C LYS A 51 9.82 3.39 -5.66
N LYS A 52 10.29 4.57 -5.25
CA LYS A 52 10.14 5.81 -6.01
C LYS A 52 10.72 5.69 -7.41
N LYS A 53 11.92 5.11 -7.53
CA LYS A 53 12.53 4.82 -8.84
C LYS A 53 11.68 3.89 -9.71
N MET A 54 11.07 2.85 -9.13
CA MET A 54 10.17 1.95 -9.88
C MET A 54 8.95 2.70 -10.44
N PHE A 55 8.37 3.61 -9.67
CA PHE A 55 7.26 4.45 -10.13
C PHE A 55 7.68 5.49 -11.16
N GLU A 56 8.88 6.06 -11.04
CA GLU A 56 9.43 7.03 -12.00
C GLU A 56 9.81 6.37 -13.34
N SER A 57 10.43 5.18 -13.31
CA SER A 57 10.83 4.45 -14.50
C SER A 57 9.69 3.66 -15.15
N GLY A 58 8.69 3.26 -14.36
CA GLY A 58 7.61 2.35 -14.79
C GLY A 58 8.04 0.88 -14.89
N GLU A 59 9.25 0.53 -14.44
CA GLU A 59 9.83 -0.80 -14.60
C GLU A 59 10.42 -1.35 -13.29
N GLY A 60 10.56 -2.68 -13.21
CA GLY A 60 11.27 -3.33 -12.10
C GLY A 60 10.51 -3.36 -10.78
N PHE A 61 9.17 -3.34 -10.82
CA PHE A 61 8.33 -3.44 -9.64
C PHE A 61 8.59 -4.73 -8.85
N ASP A 62 8.93 -4.58 -7.57
CA ASP A 62 9.05 -5.70 -6.65
C ASP A 62 7.70 -6.15 -6.09
N TRP A 63 7.71 -7.31 -5.43
CA TRP A 63 6.51 -7.93 -4.86
C TRP A 63 5.79 -7.01 -3.86
N ALA A 64 6.54 -6.38 -2.95
CA ALA A 64 5.96 -5.55 -1.91
C ALA A 64 5.32 -4.27 -2.46
N THR A 65 5.85 -3.74 -3.56
CA THR A 65 5.31 -2.55 -4.24
C THR A 65 4.03 -2.90 -4.99
N ALA A 66 4.02 -4.03 -5.70
CA ALA A 66 2.80 -4.54 -6.34
C ALA A 66 1.70 -4.88 -5.31
N GLU A 67 2.07 -5.48 -4.17
CA GLU A 67 1.14 -5.77 -3.07
C GLU A 67 0.55 -4.47 -2.48
N GLY A 68 1.40 -3.48 -2.18
CA GLY A 68 0.94 -2.18 -1.67
C GLY A 68 0.04 -1.44 -2.67
N LEU A 69 0.35 -1.51 -3.97
CA LEU A 69 -0.47 -0.94 -5.03
C LEU A 69 -1.87 -1.56 -5.04
N ALA A 70 -1.95 -2.90 -5.02
CA ALA A 70 -3.22 -3.62 -5.02
C ALA A 70 -4.08 -3.29 -3.80
N PHE A 71 -3.49 -3.22 -2.60
CA PHE A 71 -4.23 -2.84 -1.40
C PHE A 71 -4.72 -1.40 -1.45
N GLY A 72 -3.85 -0.48 -1.90
CA GLY A 72 -4.22 0.93 -2.02
C GLY A 72 -5.36 1.18 -3.00
N THR A 73 -5.36 0.50 -4.14
CA THR A 73 -6.42 0.65 -5.14
C THR A 73 -7.75 0.05 -4.66
N LEU A 74 -7.72 -1.08 -3.95
CA LEU A 74 -8.92 -1.64 -3.32
C LEU A 74 -9.52 -0.68 -2.28
N LEU A 75 -8.68 -0.09 -1.42
CA LEU A 75 -9.11 0.90 -0.43
C LEU A 75 -9.71 2.15 -1.10
N LYS A 76 -9.09 2.63 -2.18
CA LYS A 76 -9.61 3.74 -2.98
C LYS A 76 -11.00 3.44 -3.55
N ASP A 77 -11.20 2.21 -4.02
CA ASP A 77 -12.47 1.76 -4.62
C ASP A 77 -13.57 1.44 -3.58
N GLY A 78 -13.27 1.61 -2.28
CA GLY A 78 -14.23 1.43 -1.21
C GLY A 78 -14.23 0.04 -0.58
N TYR A 79 -13.28 -0.83 -0.93
CA TYR A 79 -13.14 -2.15 -0.36
C TYR A 79 -12.20 -2.13 0.86
N ALA A 80 -12.73 -2.52 2.03
CA ALA A 80 -11.91 -2.63 3.24
C ALA A 80 -10.88 -3.76 3.11
N VAL A 81 -9.64 -3.49 3.49
CA VAL A 81 -8.54 -4.46 3.46
C VAL A 81 -8.06 -4.73 4.88
N ARG A 82 -8.23 -5.97 5.34
CA ARG A 82 -7.68 -6.43 6.62
C ARG A 82 -6.53 -7.40 6.40
N LEU A 83 -5.32 -7.00 6.79
CA LEU A 83 -4.17 -7.87 6.84
C LEU A 83 -3.80 -8.16 8.30
N SER A 84 -3.89 -9.42 8.72
CA SER A 84 -3.56 -9.84 10.09
C SER A 84 -2.62 -11.02 10.12
N GLY A 85 -1.67 -10.99 11.05
CA GLY A 85 -0.70 -12.05 11.29
C GLY A 85 0.46 -11.53 12.15
N GLN A 86 1.42 -12.40 12.46
CA GLN A 86 2.62 -12.00 13.18
C GLN A 86 3.50 -11.12 12.28
N ASP A 87 3.97 -9.99 12.83
CA ASP A 87 4.86 -9.03 12.17
C ASP A 87 4.42 -8.51 10.80
N VAL A 88 3.13 -8.62 10.44
CA VAL A 88 2.65 -8.29 9.09
C VAL A 88 2.86 -6.83 8.71
N GLY A 89 2.90 -5.91 9.68
CA GLY A 89 3.13 -4.47 9.43
C GLY A 89 4.49 -4.18 8.80
N ARG A 90 5.56 -4.84 9.25
CA ARG A 90 6.89 -4.77 8.61
C ARG A 90 7.03 -5.81 7.51
N GLY A 91 6.41 -6.98 7.71
CA GLY A 91 6.68 -8.22 7.01
C GLY A 91 7.84 -8.98 7.66
N THR A 92 7.70 -10.29 7.74
CA THR A 92 8.71 -11.19 8.32
C THR A 92 10.07 -11.00 7.65
N PHE A 93 10.09 -10.90 6.30
CA PHE A 93 11.30 -10.66 5.52
C PHE A 93 11.66 -9.17 5.34
N SER A 94 11.07 -8.28 6.14
CA SER A 94 11.27 -6.81 6.05
C SER A 94 11.08 -6.24 4.64
N HIS A 95 10.10 -6.77 3.91
CA HIS A 95 9.82 -6.37 2.52
C HIS A 95 8.67 -5.36 2.43
N ARG A 96 7.67 -5.46 3.32
CA ARG A 96 6.39 -4.76 3.16
C ARG A 96 6.45 -3.32 3.64
N HIS A 97 6.82 -3.12 4.90
CA HIS A 97 6.80 -1.80 5.55
C HIS A 97 5.48 -1.03 5.35
N ALA A 98 4.34 -1.68 5.63
CA ALA A 98 3.02 -1.06 5.61
C ALA A 98 2.82 -0.05 6.76
N ILE A 99 3.59 -0.19 7.84
CA ILE A 99 3.62 0.74 8.97
C ILE A 99 5.03 1.29 9.10
N TRP A 100 5.15 2.61 9.07
CA TRP A 100 6.40 3.33 9.30
C TRP A 100 6.44 3.83 10.73
N TYR A 101 7.62 3.77 11.34
CA TYR A 101 7.84 4.18 12.71
C TYR A 101 8.87 5.31 12.75
N ASP A 102 8.50 6.41 13.37
CA ASP A 102 9.38 7.54 13.63
C ASP A 102 10.46 7.12 14.64
N GLN A 103 11.72 7.41 14.33
CA GLN A 103 12.87 7.01 15.15
C GLN A 103 13.09 7.89 16.39
N GLU A 104 12.48 9.07 16.45
CA GLU A 104 12.63 10.02 17.57
C GLU A 104 11.47 9.92 18.57
N ASN A 105 10.25 9.74 18.09
CA ASN A 105 9.04 9.81 18.92
C ASN A 105 8.14 8.56 18.87
N GLU A 106 8.55 7.52 18.12
CA GLU A 106 7.84 6.23 17.97
C GLU A 106 6.43 6.33 17.35
N ASN A 107 6.06 7.50 16.81
CA ASN A 107 4.78 7.66 16.14
C ASN A 107 4.70 6.77 14.90
N LYS A 108 3.50 6.22 14.69
CA LYS A 108 3.20 5.35 13.56
C LYS A 108 2.62 6.18 12.43
N HIS A 109 3.10 5.91 11.23
CA HIS A 109 2.49 6.39 10.00
C HIS A 109 2.13 5.20 9.12
N ILE A 110 0.86 5.12 8.72
CA ILE A 110 0.35 4.08 7.82
C ILE A 110 -0.04 4.78 6.52
N PRO A 111 0.76 4.66 5.45
CA PRO A 111 0.53 5.43 4.23
C PRO A 111 -0.84 5.14 3.60
N LEU A 112 -1.26 3.86 3.63
CA LEU A 112 -2.53 3.43 3.05
C LEU A 112 -3.77 3.88 3.85
N GLU A 113 -3.62 4.47 5.04
CA GLU A 113 -4.73 5.09 5.77
C GLU A 113 -5.10 6.50 5.24
N HIS A 114 -4.31 7.05 4.31
CA HIS A 114 -4.39 8.44 3.87
C HIS A 114 -4.58 8.58 2.35
N ILE A 115 -5.40 7.73 1.72
CA ILE A 115 -5.64 7.70 0.26
C ILE A 115 -6.79 8.63 -0.14
N ALA A 116 -7.93 8.56 0.56
CA ALA A 116 -9.12 9.36 0.26
C ALA A 116 -9.96 9.65 1.51
N PRO A 117 -10.70 10.78 1.58
CA PRO A 117 -11.50 11.15 2.75
C PRO A 117 -12.56 10.11 3.16
N ASN A 118 -13.13 9.39 2.19
CA ASN A 118 -14.21 8.43 2.41
C ASN A 118 -13.75 6.97 2.26
N GLN A 119 -12.43 6.70 2.35
CA GLN A 119 -11.96 5.33 2.27
C GLN A 119 -12.43 4.50 3.49
N PRO A 120 -12.68 3.20 3.30
CA PRO A 120 -12.93 2.29 4.41
C PRO A 120 -11.69 2.12 5.29
N LYS A 121 -11.91 1.78 6.57
CA LYS A 121 -10.87 1.45 7.55
C LYS A 121 -10.83 -0.05 7.82
#